data_AF-A0A7C4C300-F1
#
_entry.id   AF-A0A7C4C300-F1
#
_cell.length_a   1.000
_cell.length_b   1.000
_cell.length_c   1.000
_cell.angle_alpha   90.00
_cell.angle_beta   90.00
_cell.angle_gamma   90.00
#
_symmetry.space_group_name_H-M   'P 1'
#
loop_
_entity.id
_entity.type
_entity.pdbx_description
1 polymer ?
#
loop_
_entity_poly.entity_id
_entity_poly.type
_entity_poly.pdbx_seq_one_letter_code
_entity_poly.pdbx_strand_id
1 'polypeptide(L)'
;MNWWWPLDNPIRYESCKVVESSTMPGVRFRVRRMSLERRVELTRRLSELLKRIEFLEAGSEPRERMEAAAAAAEVDRIHLEWGLTALEGLEIDGEPATPAKLIEAGPDSLTREIVQAIRAECGLTEAERKN
;
A
#
# COMPACT_ATOMS: atom_id res chain seq x y z
N MET A 1 -25.89 19.41 40.95
CA MET A 1 -26.05 18.12 40.25
C MET A 1 -24.83 17.95 39.37
N ASN A 2 -23.75 17.37 39.92
CA ASN A 2 -22.51 17.16 39.17
C ASN A 2 -22.59 15.80 38.49
N TRP A 3 -22.67 15.83 37.17
CA TRP A 3 -22.62 14.63 36.36
C TRP A 3 -21.22 14.49 35.77
N TRP A 4 -20.35 13.79 36.49
CA TRP A 4 -19.06 13.35 35.96
C TRP A 4 -19.23 11.88 35.57
N TRP A 5 -19.27 11.59 34.27
CA TRP A 5 -19.09 10.22 33.79
C TRP A 5 -17.60 9.94 33.69
N PRO A 6 -17.06 8.93 34.38
CA PRO A 6 -15.72 8.45 34.08
C PRO A 6 -15.75 7.84 32.68
N LEU A 7 -14.92 8.36 31.77
CA LEU A 7 -14.61 7.68 30.52
C LEU A 7 -13.74 6.47 30.86
N ASP A 8 -14.35 5.40 31.38
CA ASP A 8 -13.66 4.23 31.93
C ASP A 8 -12.98 3.33 30.87
N ASN A 9 -12.85 3.76 29.62
CA ASN A 9 -11.94 3.10 28.69
C ASN A 9 -11.50 4.07 27.56
N PRO A 10 -10.20 4.35 27.39
CA PRO A 10 -9.74 5.14 26.25
C PRO A 10 -10.00 4.38 24.94
N ILE A 11 -10.47 5.09 23.91
CA ILE A 11 -10.57 4.54 22.56
C ILE A 11 -9.15 4.23 22.06
N ARG A 12 -8.85 2.94 21.85
CA ARG A 12 -7.55 2.50 21.33
C ARG A 12 -7.54 2.59 19.81
N TYR A 13 -6.82 3.57 19.27
CA TYR A 13 -6.53 3.66 17.83
C TYR A 13 -5.19 2.98 17.52
N GLU A 14 -5.19 2.03 16.60
CA GLU A 14 -3.96 1.42 16.07
C GLU A 14 -3.62 2.03 14.72
N SER A 15 -2.41 2.56 14.60
CA SER A 15 -1.94 3.22 13.37
C SER A 15 -1.58 2.25 12.24
N CYS A 16 -1.75 0.94 12.48
CA CYS A 16 -1.45 -0.16 11.57
C CYS A 16 -2.56 -1.21 11.63
N LYS A 17 -2.57 -2.10 10.63
CA LYS A 17 -3.46 -3.26 10.52
C LYS A 17 -2.63 -4.47 10.11
N VAL A 18 -2.89 -5.61 10.73
CA VAL A 18 -2.31 -6.89 10.32
C VAL A 18 -3.27 -7.57 9.35
N VAL A 19 -2.71 -8.15 8.29
CA VAL A 19 -3.42 -8.86 7.24
C VAL A 19 -2.75 -10.21 7.03
N GLU A 20 -3.55 -11.26 6.93
CA GLU A 20 -3.06 -12.59 6.53
C GLU A 20 -3.11 -12.70 5.01
N SER A 21 -2.05 -13.24 4.41
CA SER A 21 -1.99 -13.38 2.97
C SER A 21 -2.94 -14.47 2.50
N SER A 22 -3.76 -14.12 1.51
CA SER A 22 -4.60 -15.03 0.75
C SER A 22 -3.82 -15.75 -0.35
N THR A 23 -2.76 -15.13 -0.88
CA THR A 23 -1.94 -15.72 -1.94
C THR A 23 -0.88 -16.68 -1.39
N MET A 24 -0.45 -16.51 -0.15
CA MET A 24 0.58 -17.32 0.51
C MET A 24 0.17 -17.65 1.96
N PRO A 25 -0.51 -18.79 2.20
CA PRO A 25 -0.90 -19.22 3.54
C PRO A 25 0.29 -19.30 4.50
N GLY A 26 0.12 -18.75 5.71
CA GLY A 26 1.18 -18.67 6.72
C GLY A 26 1.98 -17.36 6.69
N VAL A 27 1.87 -16.57 5.62
CA VAL A 27 2.44 -15.23 5.55
C VAL A 27 1.47 -14.21 6.15
N ARG A 28 1.98 -13.31 6.99
CA ARG A 28 1.23 -12.16 7.50
C ARG A 28 2.03 -10.89 7.35
N PHE A 29 1.34 -9.80 7.04
CA PHE A 29 1.97 -8.50 6.84
C PHE A 29 1.23 -7.40 7.58
N ARG A 30 1.94 -6.33 7.92
CA ARG A 30 1.40 -5.19 8.65
C ARG A 30 1.43 -3.94 7.79
N VAL A 31 0.25 -3.42 7.46
CA VAL A 31 0.08 -2.19 6.68
C VAL A 31 -0.24 -1.01 7.58
N ARG A 32 0.21 0.19 7.21
CA ARG A 32 -0.18 1.44 7.88
C ARG A 32 -1.64 1.77 7.57
N ARG A 33 -2.38 2.21 8.59
CA ARG A 33 -3.68 2.85 8.39
C ARG A 33 -3.51 4.28 7.90
N MET A 34 -4.48 4.76 7.14
CA MET A 34 -4.46 6.15 6.68
C MET A 34 -4.64 7.14 7.84
N SER A 35 -3.88 8.23 7.79
CA SER A 35 -4.06 9.42 8.64
C SER A 35 -4.01 10.67 7.76
N LEU A 36 -4.35 11.83 8.31
CA LEU A 36 -4.42 13.07 7.54
C LEU A 36 -3.07 13.43 6.88
N GLU A 37 -1.99 13.50 7.66
CA GLU A 37 -0.65 13.83 7.14
C GLU A 37 -0.16 12.78 6.14
N ARG A 38 -0.47 11.52 6.43
CA ARG A 38 -0.18 10.37 5.60
C ARG A 38 -0.79 10.50 4.20
N ARG A 39 -2.06 10.92 4.13
CA ARG A 39 -2.75 11.20 2.86
C ARG A 39 -2.07 12.32 2.09
N VAL A 40 -1.77 13.43 2.77
CA VAL A 40 -1.11 14.60 2.14
C VAL A 40 0.23 14.19 1.53
N GLU A 41 1.07 13.45 2.27
CA GLU A 41 2.38 13.04 1.80
C GLU A 41 2.32 12.05 0.63
N LEU A 42 1.42 11.06 0.69
CA LEU A 42 1.21 10.14 -0.44
C LEU A 42 0.70 10.85 -1.68
N THR A 43 -0.32 11.70 -1.56
CA THR A 43 -0.83 12.47 -2.70
C THR A 43 0.28 13.31 -3.33
N ARG A 44 1.12 13.96 -2.53
CA ARG A 44 2.25 14.74 -3.01
C ARG A 44 3.23 13.88 -3.82
N ARG A 45 3.65 12.73 -3.27
CA ARG A 45 4.61 11.83 -3.94
C ARG A 45 4.08 11.19 -5.22
N LEU A 46 2.78 10.86 -5.24
CA LEU A 46 2.18 10.10 -6.34
C LEU A 46 1.62 10.97 -7.46
N SER A 47 1.29 12.25 -7.18
CA SER A 47 0.54 13.10 -8.11
C SER A 47 1.16 13.23 -9.52
N GLU A 48 2.48 13.37 -9.62
CA GLU A 48 3.16 13.52 -10.90
C GLU A 48 3.19 12.21 -11.70
N LEU A 49 3.42 11.09 -11.02
CA LEU A 49 3.43 9.76 -11.64
C LEU A 49 2.04 9.37 -12.15
N LEU A 50 0.99 9.63 -11.36
CA LEU A 50 -0.39 9.32 -11.77
C LEU A 50 -0.82 10.14 -13.00
N LYS A 51 -0.50 11.43 -13.05
CA LYS A 51 -0.75 12.27 -14.24
C LYS A 51 0.03 11.76 -15.46
N ARG A 52 1.27 11.31 -15.25
CA ARG A 52 2.09 10.77 -16.33
C ARG A 52 1.52 9.46 -16.86
N ILE A 53 1.04 8.57 -15.99
CA ILE A 53 0.36 7.33 -16.38
C ILE A 53 -0.87 7.65 -17.24
N GLU A 54 -1.75 8.53 -16.75
CA GLU A 54 -2.97 8.93 -17.48
C GLU A 54 -2.66 9.47 -18.89
N PHE A 55 -1.64 10.31 -19.01
CA PHE A 55 -1.20 10.84 -20.31
C PHE A 55 -0.65 9.74 -21.24
N LEU A 56 0.20 8.85 -20.73
CA LEU A 56 0.83 7.79 -21.52
C LEU A 56 -0.14 6.69 -21.93
N GLU A 57 -1.14 6.38 -21.10
CA GLU A 57 -2.19 5.39 -21.38
C GLU A 57 -3.17 5.87 -22.46
N ALA A 58 -3.35 7.18 -22.62
CA ALA A 58 -4.09 7.76 -23.74
C ALA A 58 -3.35 7.58 -25.09
N GLY A 59 -2.06 7.29 -25.05
CA GLY A 59 -1.22 6.99 -26.19
C GLY A 59 -1.49 5.62 -26.82
N SER A 60 -1.02 5.41 -28.04
CA SER A 60 -1.17 4.14 -28.77
C SER A 60 0.16 3.49 -29.13
N GLU A 61 1.28 4.17 -28.89
CA GLU A 61 2.59 3.62 -29.21
C GLU A 61 3.01 2.55 -28.18
N PRO A 62 3.65 1.45 -28.62
CA PRO A 62 4.19 0.46 -27.70
C PRO A 62 5.13 1.04 -26.65
N ARG A 63 5.90 2.07 -27.01
CA ARG A 63 6.80 2.78 -26.10
C ARG A 63 6.04 3.49 -24.98
N GLU A 64 4.95 4.17 -25.31
CA GLU A 64 4.11 4.88 -24.32
C GLU A 64 3.53 3.90 -23.30
N ARG A 65 3.07 2.73 -23.76
CA ARG A 65 2.57 1.66 -22.87
C ARG A 65 3.66 1.12 -21.93
N MET A 66 4.88 0.95 -22.43
CA MET A 66 6.02 0.53 -21.60
C MET A 66 6.36 1.59 -20.55
N GLU A 67 6.36 2.87 -20.94
CA GLU A 67 6.61 3.98 -20.01
C GLU A 67 5.50 4.11 -18.95
N ALA A 68 4.23 3.89 -19.33
CA ALA A 68 3.11 3.85 -18.40
C ALA A 68 3.26 2.72 -17.38
N ALA A 69 3.62 1.52 -17.84
CA ALA A 69 3.85 0.36 -16.97
C ALA A 69 5.01 0.61 -15.98
N ALA A 70 6.09 1.25 -16.43
CA ALA A 70 7.20 1.62 -15.55
C ALA A 70 6.78 2.65 -14.49
N ALA A 71 5.99 3.66 -14.87
CA ALA A 71 5.47 4.64 -13.92
C ALA A 71 4.49 4.00 -12.92
N ALA A 72 3.66 3.05 -13.36
CA ALA A 72 2.75 2.30 -12.48
C ALA A 72 3.52 1.43 -11.47
N ALA A 73 4.59 0.76 -11.91
CA ALA A 73 5.45 -0.01 -11.02
C ALA A 73 6.12 0.89 -9.95
N GLU A 74 6.51 2.11 -10.32
CA GLU A 74 7.05 3.09 -9.37
C GLU A 74 6.00 3.57 -8.36
N VAL A 75 4.75 3.76 -8.78
CA VAL A 75 3.64 4.04 -7.86
C VAL A 75 3.47 2.92 -6.85
N ASP A 76 3.52 1.66 -7.29
CA ASP A 76 3.39 0.49 -6.41
C ASP A 76 4.57 0.39 -5.44
N ARG A 77 5.79 0.67 -5.90
CA ARG A 77 6.98 0.76 -5.02
C ARG A 77 6.80 1.80 -3.92
N ILE A 78 6.35 3.01 -4.27
CA ILE A 78 6.10 4.08 -3.29
C ILE A 78 5.05 3.65 -2.26
N HIS A 79 3.98 2.97 -2.70
CA HIS A 79 2.98 2.43 -1.78
C HIS A 79 3.59 1.43 -0.80
N LEU A 80 4.42 0.49 -1.28
CA LEU A 80 5.07 -0.52 -0.44
C LEU A 80 6.01 0.11 0.58
N GLU A 81 6.93 0.98 0.14
CA GLU A 81 7.90 1.67 1.00
C GLU A 81 7.21 2.45 2.11
N TRP A 82 6.08 3.06 1.77
CA TRP A 82 5.32 3.86 2.71
C TRP A 82 4.45 3.01 3.65
N GLY A 83 3.74 2.03 3.08
CA GLY A 83 2.61 1.36 3.71
C GLY A 83 2.97 0.06 4.41
N LEU A 84 3.97 -0.68 3.96
CA LEU A 84 4.37 -1.95 4.57
C LEU A 84 5.34 -1.72 5.73
N THR A 85 4.98 -2.21 6.92
CA THR A 85 5.78 -1.99 8.14
C THR A 85 6.41 -3.25 8.71
N ALA A 86 5.83 -4.42 8.43
CA ALA A 86 6.37 -5.70 8.85
C ALA A 86 5.86 -6.81 7.94
N LEU A 87 6.66 -7.86 7.82
CA LEU A 87 6.36 -9.07 7.08
C LEU A 87 6.87 -10.25 7.90
N GLU A 88 6.02 -11.26 8.08
CA GLU A 88 6.29 -12.46 8.87
C GLU A 88 5.87 -13.69 8.08
N GLY A 89 6.57 -14.82 8.28
CA GLY A 89 6.22 -16.10 7.66
C GLY A 89 6.69 -16.25 6.21
N LEU A 90 7.53 -15.33 5.71
CA LEU A 90 8.19 -15.43 4.41
C LEU A 90 9.72 -15.45 4.60
N GLU A 91 10.38 -16.34 3.89
CA GLU A 91 11.82 -16.32 3.67
C GLU A 91 12.10 -16.00 2.20
N ILE A 92 13.06 -15.11 1.95
CA ILE A 92 13.55 -14.77 0.61
C ILE A 92 15.04 -15.12 0.61
N ASP A 93 15.42 -16.06 -0.27
CA ASP A 93 16.79 -16.56 -0.40
C ASP A 93 17.40 -17.07 0.92
N GLY A 94 16.59 -17.79 1.71
CA GLY A 94 17.00 -18.41 2.97
C GLY A 94 17.08 -17.46 4.17
N GLU A 95 16.63 -16.22 4.00
CA GLU A 95 16.64 -15.19 5.04
C GLU A 95 15.23 -14.68 5.34
N PRO A 96 14.91 -14.31 6.59
CA PRO A 96 13.63 -13.71 6.93
C PRO A 96 13.37 -12.46 6.06
N ALA A 97 12.19 -12.44 5.44
CA ALA A 97 11.82 -11.36 4.55
C ALA A 97 11.62 -10.05 5.32
N THR A 98 12.13 -8.95 4.76
CA THR A 98 11.88 -7.59 5.23
C THR A 98 11.08 -6.83 4.17
N PRO A 99 10.43 -5.70 4.51
CA PRO A 99 9.78 -4.86 3.50
C PRO A 99 10.72 -4.47 2.35
N ALA A 100 11.98 -4.15 2.66
CA ALA A 100 12.99 -3.83 1.64
C ALA A 100 13.30 -5.04 0.75
N LYS A 101 13.52 -6.22 1.34
CA LYS A 101 13.75 -7.45 0.55
C LYS A 101 12.56 -7.86 -0.30
N LEU A 102 11.33 -7.65 0.19
CA LEU A 102 10.13 -7.89 -0.59
C LEU A 102 10.05 -6.96 -1.82
N ILE A 103 10.41 -5.69 -1.67
CA ILE A 103 10.42 -4.73 -2.80
C ILE A 103 11.46 -5.14 -3.85
N GLU A 104 12.61 -5.66 -3.42
CA GLU A 104 13.73 -6.02 -4.30
C GLU A 104 13.55 -7.38 -4.98
N ALA A 105 13.17 -8.41 -4.22
CA ALA A 105 13.18 -9.82 -4.64
C ALA A 105 11.94 -10.59 -4.17
N GLY A 106 10.87 -9.89 -3.81
CA GLY A 106 9.64 -10.50 -3.33
C GLY A 106 8.82 -11.18 -4.43
N PRO A 107 8.00 -12.18 -4.08
CA PRO A 107 7.06 -12.79 -5.02
C PRO A 107 6.04 -11.76 -5.54
N ASP A 108 5.92 -11.65 -6.86
CA ASP A 108 5.06 -10.67 -7.55
C ASP A 108 3.59 -10.72 -7.06
N SER A 109 3.07 -11.91 -6.79
CA SER A 109 1.70 -12.12 -6.31
C SER A 109 1.45 -11.51 -4.93
N LEU A 110 2.40 -11.69 -4.00
CA LEU A 110 2.30 -11.16 -2.65
C LEU A 110 2.50 -9.64 -2.64
N THR A 111 3.44 -9.14 -3.45
CA THR A 111 3.66 -7.71 -3.63
C THR A 111 2.39 -6.99 -4.08
N ARG A 112 1.70 -7.53 -5.10
CA ARG A 112 0.42 -6.99 -5.58
C ARG A 112 -0.66 -7.04 -4.51
N GLU A 113 -0.78 -8.14 -3.78
CA GLU A 113 -1.74 -8.28 -2.68
C GLU A 113 -1.53 -7.19 -1.61
N ILE A 114 -0.28 -6.95 -1.21
CA ILE A 114 0.06 -5.95 -0.20
C ILE A 114 -0.25 -4.54 -0.71
N VAL A 115 0.11 -4.22 -1.96
CA VAL A 115 -0.24 -2.93 -2.58
C VAL A 115 -1.75 -2.71 -2.56
N GLN A 116 -2.55 -3.73 -2.91
CA GLN A 116 -4.00 -3.63 -2.87
C GLN A 116 -4.53 -3.38 -1.45
N ALA A 117 -3.98 -4.06 -0.45
CA ALA A 117 -4.32 -3.80 0.95
C ALA A 117 -3.98 -2.37 1.38
N ILE A 118 -2.86 -1.80 0.91
CA ILE A 118 -2.47 -0.42 1.20
C ILE A 118 -3.40 0.58 0.48
N ARG A 119 -3.72 0.36 -0.80
CA ARG A 119 -4.66 1.19 -1.58
C ARG A 119 -6.06 1.21 -0.97
N ALA A 120 -6.50 0.09 -0.39
CA ALA A 120 -7.76 0.03 0.35
C ALA A 120 -7.77 0.96 1.58
N GLU A 121 -6.67 1.06 2.31
CA GLU A 121 -6.53 2.04 3.40
C GLU A 121 -6.54 3.48 2.89
N CYS A 122 -6.09 3.72 1.64
CA CYS A 122 -6.14 5.03 0.99
C CYS A 122 -7.53 5.47 0.52
N GLY A 123 -8.52 4.57 0.54
CA GLY A 123 -9.86 4.82 -0.01
C GLY A 123 -9.92 4.84 -1.54
N LEU A 124 -8.87 4.34 -2.21
CA LEU A 124 -8.79 4.30 -3.69
C LEU A 124 -9.65 3.17 -4.29
N THR A 125 -10.01 2.16 -3.50
CA THR A 125 -10.78 1.00 -3.96
C THR A 125 -12.19 1.32 -4.45
N GLU A 126 -12.77 2.47 -4.07
CA GLU A 126 -14.12 2.85 -4.50
C GLU A 126 -14.14 3.89 -5.63
N ALA A 127 -13.09 4.70 -5.74
CA ALA A 127 -12.93 5.70 -6.80
C ALA A 127 -12.36 5.08 -8.09
N GLU A 128 -11.45 4.10 -8.00
CA GLU A 128 -10.88 3.41 -9.17
C GLU A 128 -11.85 2.38 -9.79
N ARG A 129 -12.91 1.96 -9.09
CA ARG A 129 -13.90 0.98 -9.61
C ARG A 129 -15.01 1.60 -10.49
N LYS A 130 -15.06 2.94 -10.59
CA LYS A 130 -16.17 3.66 -11.25
C LYS A 130 -15.76 4.49 -12.49
N ASN A 131 -14.50 4.51 -12.88
CA ASN A 131 -14.01 5.06 -14.15
C ASN A 131 -13.46 3.93 -15.02
#